data_AF-A0A3B1C652-F1
#
_entry.id   AF-A0A3B1C652-F1
#
_cell.length_a   1.000
_cell.length_b   1.000
_cell.length_c   1.000
_cell.angle_alpha   90.00
_cell.angle_beta   90.00
_cell.angle_gamma   90.00
#
_symmetry.space_group_name_H-M   'P 1'
#
loop_
_entity.id
_entity.type
_entity.pdbx_description
1 polymer ?
#
loop_
_entity_poly.entity_id
_entity_poly.type
_entity_poly.pdbx_seq_one_letter_code
_entity_poly.pdbx_strand_id
1 'polypeptide(L)'
;HNLRNPDYSDRIKQNAKVDALKKDSINILDVLNNKGLGITRISSANKSFIIGSFPVLKLTNDGRTHLSDPTVEAWLPIAHDIIVTPALEKGEEKLVALNDKSVRRLNMLFAKQSTTIAGRSEKLIRSLAFPR
;
A
#
# COMPACT_ATOMS: atom_id res chain seq x y z
N HIS A 1 40.97 7.07 19.44
CA HIS A 1 39.86 8.04 19.58
C HIS A 1 39.84 8.92 18.33
N ASN A 2 39.00 8.63 17.33
CA ASN A 2 38.89 9.48 16.13
C ASN A 2 37.47 9.43 15.57
N LEU A 3 36.59 10.26 16.13
CA LEU A 3 35.20 10.47 15.70
C LEU A 3 35.08 11.60 14.65
N ARG A 4 36.17 11.90 13.93
CA ARG A 4 36.28 13.05 13.00
C ARG A 4 36.74 12.66 11.59
N ASN A 5 36.47 11.44 11.16
CA ASN A 5 36.69 11.02 9.78
C ASN A 5 35.32 10.93 9.05
N PRO A 6 35.03 11.78 8.04
CA PRO A 6 33.72 11.85 7.39
C PRO A 6 33.24 10.49 6.87
N ASP A 7 34.15 9.67 6.32
CA ASP A 7 33.85 8.32 5.82
C ASP A 7 33.33 7.35 6.91
N TYR A 8 33.81 7.49 8.14
CA TYR A 8 33.33 6.69 9.27
C TYR A 8 31.95 7.14 9.75
N SER A 9 31.68 8.45 9.70
CA SER A 9 30.38 9.00 10.10
C SER A 9 29.26 8.61 9.12
N ASP A 10 29.57 8.56 7.83
CA ASP A 10 28.61 8.19 6.80
C ASP A 10 28.31 6.69 6.79
N ARG A 11 29.33 5.86 7.07
CA ARG A 11 29.11 4.42 7.30
C ARG A 11 28.26 4.14 8.54
N ILE A 12 28.44 4.87 9.63
CA ILE A 12 27.61 4.72 10.84
C ILE A 12 26.16 5.12 10.56
N LYS A 13 25.93 6.24 9.84
CA LYS A 13 24.58 6.68 9.45
C LYS A 13 23.92 5.66 8.51
N GLN A 14 24.67 5.11 7.55
CA GLN A 14 24.16 4.11 6.62
C GLN A 14 23.80 2.81 7.34
N ASN A 15 24.66 2.34 8.25
CA ASN A 15 24.38 1.15 9.06
C ASN A 15 23.17 1.37 9.97
N ALA A 16 23.05 2.54 10.61
CA ALA A 16 21.89 2.90 11.42
C ALA A 16 20.59 2.95 10.59
N LYS A 17 20.63 3.44 9.34
CA LYS A 17 19.49 3.39 8.42
C LYS A 17 19.12 1.95 8.04
N VAL A 18 20.11 1.12 7.71
CA VAL A 18 19.90 -0.28 7.35
C VAL A 18 19.35 -1.07 8.55
N ASP A 19 19.86 -0.83 9.75
CA ASP A 19 19.41 -1.50 10.96
C ASP A 19 18.02 -1.02 11.40
N ALA A 20 17.71 0.28 11.23
CA ALA A 20 16.36 0.80 11.44
C ALA A 20 15.36 0.17 10.45
N LEU A 21 15.71 0.09 9.16
CA LEU A 21 14.88 -0.58 8.15
C LEU A 21 14.68 -2.08 8.46
N LYS A 22 15.73 -2.77 8.94
CA LYS A 22 15.62 -4.16 9.38
C LYS A 22 14.69 -4.30 10.59
N LYS A 23 14.84 -3.45 11.59
CA LYS A 23 13.99 -3.47 12.80
C LYS A 23 12.52 -3.18 12.46
N ASP A 24 12.27 -2.21 11.59
CA ASP A 24 10.93 -1.90 11.09
C ASP A 24 10.35 -3.06 10.25
N SER A 25 11.20 -3.77 9.49
CA SER A 25 10.79 -4.94 8.71
C SER A 25 10.41 -6.17 9.57
N ILE A 26 11.03 -6.34 10.74
CA ILE A 26 10.64 -7.41 11.68
C ILE A 26 9.27 -7.06 12.29
N ASN A 27 9.11 -5.81 12.74
CA ASN A 27 7.85 -5.34 13.33
C ASN A 27 6.67 -5.40 12.35
N ILE A 28 6.88 -5.12 11.05
CA ILE A 28 5.79 -5.16 10.07
C ILE A 28 5.36 -6.59 9.74
N LEU A 29 6.29 -7.55 9.69
CA LEU A 29 5.96 -8.95 9.43
C LEU A 29 5.15 -9.55 10.59
N ASP A 30 5.49 -9.20 11.83
CA ASP A 30 4.70 -9.61 13.00
C ASP A 30 3.30 -9.02 12.98
N VAL A 31 3.16 -7.74 12.57
CA VAL A 31 1.84 -7.12 12.40
C VAL A 31 1.02 -7.82 11.31
N LEU A 32 1.62 -8.14 10.17
CA LEU A 32 0.96 -8.85 9.08
C LEU A 32 0.56 -10.28 9.49
N ASN A 33 1.43 -11.00 10.20
CA ASN A 33 1.18 -12.36 10.70
C ASN A 33 0.05 -12.43 11.74
N ASN A 34 -0.29 -11.30 12.36
CA ASN A 34 -1.36 -11.19 13.35
C ASN A 34 -2.65 -10.58 12.78
N LYS A 35 -2.70 -10.29 11.48
CA LYS A 35 -3.92 -9.83 10.80
C LYS A 35 -4.51 -10.95 9.95
N GLY A 36 -5.83 -10.88 9.77
CA GLY A 36 -6.53 -11.63 8.75
C GLY A 36 -6.37 -10.99 7.36
N LEU A 37 -7.21 -11.42 6.43
CA LEU A 37 -7.26 -10.89 5.07
C LEU A 37 -8.66 -10.41 4.70
N GLY A 38 -8.77 -9.13 4.36
CA GLY A 38 -9.92 -8.58 3.66
C GLY A 38 -9.72 -8.71 2.16
N ILE A 39 -10.67 -9.34 1.48
CA ILE A 39 -10.65 -9.48 0.01
C ILE A 39 -11.83 -8.71 -0.55
N THR A 40 -11.57 -7.76 -1.46
CA THR A 40 -12.64 -7.13 -2.22
C THR A 40 -12.63 -7.60 -3.65
N ARG A 41 -13.81 -8.00 -4.13
CA ARG A 41 -14.08 -8.26 -5.53
C ARG A 41 -15.04 -7.21 -6.10
N ILE A 42 -14.68 -6.63 -7.24
CA ILE A 42 -15.58 -5.78 -8.02
C ILE A 42 -16.61 -6.67 -8.73
N SER A 43 -17.90 -6.46 -8.44
CA SER A 43 -18.99 -7.15 -9.14
C SER A 43 -19.39 -6.49 -10.46
N SER A 44 -19.16 -5.18 -10.59
CA SER A 44 -19.54 -4.38 -11.77
C SER A 44 -18.60 -4.64 -12.95
N ALA A 45 -19.10 -5.21 -14.05
CA ALA A 45 -18.31 -5.58 -15.23
C ALA A 45 -17.59 -4.41 -15.93
N ASN A 46 -18.05 -3.17 -15.70
CA ASN A 46 -17.48 -1.95 -16.27
C ASN A 46 -16.49 -1.22 -15.33
N LYS A 47 -16.14 -1.82 -14.19
CA LYS A 47 -15.17 -1.29 -13.24
C LYS A 47 -13.95 -2.20 -13.15
N SER A 48 -12.82 -1.61 -12.79
CA SER A 48 -11.58 -2.33 -12.57
C SER A 48 -10.64 -1.53 -11.67
N PHE A 49 -9.76 -2.22 -10.97
CA PHE A 49 -8.58 -1.64 -10.36
C PHE A 49 -7.46 -1.43 -11.40
N ILE A 50 -6.62 -0.43 -11.15
CA ILE A 50 -5.32 -0.28 -11.79
C ILE A 50 -4.22 -0.84 -10.89
N ILE A 51 -3.05 -1.12 -11.45
CA ILE A 51 -1.82 -1.31 -10.70
C ILE A 51 -0.85 -0.17 -11.04
N GLY A 52 -0.09 0.28 -10.06
CA GLY A 52 0.92 1.31 -10.22
C GLY A 52 2.33 0.83 -9.88
N SER A 53 3.35 1.57 -10.29
CA SER A 53 4.75 1.29 -9.94
C SER A 53 5.02 1.29 -8.43
N PHE A 54 4.15 1.94 -7.65
CA PHE A 54 4.04 1.80 -6.20
C PHE A 54 2.71 1.08 -5.91
N PRO A 55 2.71 -0.26 -5.81
CA PRO A 55 1.48 -1.06 -5.91
C PRO A 55 0.70 -1.19 -4.60
N VAL A 56 1.27 -0.79 -3.47
CA VAL A 56 0.60 -0.80 -2.16
C VAL A 56 0.17 0.61 -1.81
N LEU A 57 -1.13 0.82 -1.63
CA LEU A 57 -1.68 2.09 -1.16
C LEU A 57 -1.91 2.01 0.34
N LYS A 58 -1.25 2.91 1.07
CA LYS A 58 -1.42 3.03 2.52
C LYS A 58 -2.30 4.23 2.85
N LEU A 59 -3.44 3.98 3.48
CA LEU A 59 -4.34 5.02 3.97
C LEU A 59 -4.10 5.21 5.46
N THR A 60 -3.83 6.45 5.86
CA THR A 60 -3.44 6.81 7.21
C THR A 60 -4.17 8.06 7.65
N ASN A 61 -4.42 8.18 8.96
CA ASN A 61 -4.80 9.45 9.58
C ASN A 61 -3.54 10.22 10.00
N ASP A 62 -3.66 11.54 10.16
CA ASP A 62 -2.54 12.38 10.57
C ASP A 62 -1.94 11.89 11.90
N GLY A 63 -0.62 11.71 11.93
CA GLY A 63 0.12 11.19 13.08
C GLY A 63 -0.03 9.67 13.32
N ARG A 64 -0.85 8.95 12.54
CA ARG A 64 -1.08 7.50 12.68
C ARG A 64 -0.67 6.77 11.42
N THR A 65 0.57 6.31 11.38
CA THR A 65 1.16 5.68 10.20
C THR A 65 1.50 4.20 10.41
N HIS A 66 1.42 3.66 11.62
CA HIS A 66 1.83 2.27 11.86
C HIS A 66 0.71 1.29 11.49
N LEU A 67 1.03 0.18 10.82
CA LEU A 67 0.02 -0.80 10.34
C LEU A 67 -0.68 -1.56 11.48
N SER A 68 -0.12 -1.53 12.68
CA SER A 68 -0.80 -2.06 13.88
C SER A 68 -1.97 -1.19 14.32
N ASP A 69 -2.02 0.07 13.90
CA ASP A 69 -3.16 0.94 14.17
C ASP A 69 -4.36 0.47 13.34
N PRO A 70 -5.53 0.23 13.95
CA PRO A 70 -6.70 -0.27 13.24
C PRO A 70 -7.28 0.73 12.22
N THR A 71 -6.88 2.00 12.29
CA THR A 71 -7.27 3.04 11.34
C THR A 71 -6.34 3.17 10.15
N VAL A 72 -5.25 2.39 10.12
CA VAL A 72 -4.31 2.32 8.99
C VAL A 72 -4.69 1.14 8.10
N GLU A 73 -4.96 1.44 6.83
CA GLU A 73 -5.29 0.44 5.83
C GLU A 73 -4.16 0.31 4.80
N ALA A 74 -3.92 -0.90 4.32
CA ALA A 74 -2.94 -1.17 3.27
C ALA A 74 -3.59 -2.00 2.17
N TRP A 75 -3.80 -1.39 1.01
CA TRP A 75 -4.52 -1.99 -0.11
C TRP A 75 -3.55 -2.39 -1.23
N LEU A 76 -3.70 -3.60 -1.77
CA LEU A 76 -2.89 -4.14 -2.85
C LEU A 76 -3.77 -4.77 -3.94
N PRO A 77 -3.83 -4.19 -5.15
CA PRO A 77 -4.51 -4.80 -6.28
C PRO A 77 -3.71 -6.00 -6.76
N ILE A 78 -4.35 -7.18 -6.81
CA ILE A 78 -3.71 -8.42 -7.29
C ILE A 78 -4.31 -8.89 -8.63
N ALA A 79 -5.48 -8.36 -9.00
CA ALA A 79 -6.09 -8.55 -10.31
C ALA A 79 -6.89 -7.30 -10.69
N HIS A 80 -7.43 -7.27 -11.92
CA HIS A 80 -8.21 -6.11 -12.38
C HIS A 80 -9.52 -5.92 -11.60
N ASP A 81 -10.03 -6.94 -10.91
CA ASP A 81 -11.27 -6.93 -10.14
C ASP A 81 -11.07 -7.36 -8.68
N ILE A 82 -9.83 -7.66 -8.27
CA ILE A 82 -9.52 -8.12 -6.91
C ILE A 82 -8.46 -7.21 -6.28
N ILE A 83 -8.77 -6.73 -5.08
CA ILE A 83 -7.85 -6.01 -4.21
C ILE A 83 -7.88 -6.64 -2.81
N VAL A 84 -6.72 -6.73 -2.17
CA VAL A 84 -6.59 -7.31 -0.83
C VAL A 84 -6.10 -6.27 0.15
N THR A 85 -6.45 -6.46 1.42
CA THR A 85 -5.95 -5.65 2.53
C THR A 85 -5.72 -6.53 3.76
N PRO A 86 -4.59 -6.38 4.47
CA PRO A 86 -4.44 -6.94 5.81
C PRO A 86 -5.45 -6.24 6.73
N ALA A 87 -6.56 -6.92 6.98
CA ALA A 87 -7.66 -6.46 7.80
C ALA A 87 -8.16 -7.67 8.61
N LEU A 88 -8.94 -7.42 9.67
CA LEU A 88 -9.51 -8.48 10.51
C LEU A 88 -8.50 -9.14 11.45
N GLU A 89 -9.01 -10.02 12.30
CA GLU A 89 -8.23 -10.82 13.25
C GLU A 89 -7.48 -11.96 12.55
N LYS A 90 -6.40 -12.42 13.18
CA LYS A 90 -5.59 -13.54 12.70
C LYS A 90 -6.45 -14.76 12.38
N GLY A 91 -6.26 -15.32 11.19
CA GLY A 91 -6.98 -16.51 10.73
C GLY A 91 -8.35 -16.22 10.13
N GLU A 92 -8.81 -14.96 10.14
CA GLU A 92 -10.02 -14.56 9.40
C GLU A 92 -9.70 -14.20 7.95
N GLU A 93 -10.59 -14.62 7.05
CA GLU A 93 -10.64 -14.16 5.67
C GLU A 93 -12.09 -13.82 5.33
N LYS A 94 -12.36 -12.60 4.86
CA LYS A 94 -13.72 -12.18 4.49
C LYS A 94 -13.75 -11.37 3.21
N LEU A 95 -14.85 -11.55 2.48
CA LEU A 95 -15.21 -10.65 1.40
C LEU A 95 -15.67 -9.31 1.96
N VAL A 96 -14.99 -8.23 1.58
CA VAL A 96 -15.32 -6.85 1.95
C VAL A 96 -15.87 -6.16 0.72
N ALA A 97 -17.07 -5.58 0.82
CA ALA A 97 -17.67 -4.85 -0.28
C ALA A 97 -17.07 -3.45 -0.42
N LEU A 98 -16.69 -3.08 -1.64
CA LEU A 98 -16.42 -1.68 -2.00
C LEU A 98 -17.46 -1.20 -3.02
N ASN A 99 -17.95 0.01 -2.81
CA ASN A 99 -18.80 0.67 -3.79
C ASN A 99 -17.97 1.27 -4.94
N ASP A 100 -18.63 1.59 -6.05
CA ASP A 100 -18.00 2.17 -7.24
C ASP A 100 -17.21 3.47 -6.96
N LYS A 101 -17.67 4.29 -6.01
CA LYS A 101 -16.98 5.54 -5.64
C LYS A 101 -15.64 5.22 -4.95
N SER A 102 -15.62 4.22 -4.07
CA SER A 102 -14.40 3.74 -3.41
C SER A 102 -13.41 3.17 -4.41
N VAL A 103 -13.86 2.36 -5.38
CA VAL A 103 -12.99 1.84 -6.46
C VAL A 103 -12.35 2.99 -7.23
N ARG A 104 -13.14 4.00 -7.65
CA ARG A 104 -12.61 5.18 -8.35
C ARG A 104 -11.60 5.94 -7.49
N ARG A 105 -11.89 6.14 -6.20
CA ARG A 105 -11.01 6.82 -5.23
C ARG A 105 -9.67 6.09 -5.09
N LEU A 106 -9.69 4.78 -4.89
CA LEU A 106 -8.48 3.97 -4.79
C LEU A 106 -7.62 4.11 -6.05
N ASN A 107 -8.23 3.98 -7.24
CA ASN A 107 -7.50 4.16 -8.50
C ASN A 107 -6.86 5.56 -8.64
N MET A 108 -7.54 6.63 -8.19
CA MET A 108 -6.94 7.98 -8.19
C MET A 108 -5.73 8.05 -7.27
N LEU A 109 -5.80 7.43 -6.10
CA LEU A 109 -4.70 7.43 -5.14
C LEU A 109 -3.52 6.59 -5.63
N PHE A 110 -3.77 5.42 -6.22
CA PHE A 110 -2.73 4.62 -6.89
C PHE A 110 -2.03 5.40 -7.99
N ALA A 111 -2.80 6.08 -8.85
CA ALA A 111 -2.23 6.91 -9.91
C ALA A 111 -1.43 8.09 -9.36
N LYS A 112 -1.93 8.74 -8.30
CA LYS A 112 -1.24 9.89 -7.68
C LYS A 112 0.11 9.51 -7.08
N GLN A 113 0.24 8.33 -6.47
CA GLN A 113 1.50 7.89 -5.86
C GLN A 113 2.45 7.22 -6.85
N SER A 114 1.98 6.88 -8.05
CA SER A 114 2.74 6.09 -9.02
C SER A 114 3.20 6.93 -10.20
N THR A 115 4.43 6.67 -10.64
CA THR A 115 4.97 7.28 -11.87
C THR A 115 4.53 6.54 -13.13
N THR A 116 4.21 5.24 -13.00
CA THR A 116 3.69 4.41 -14.10
C THR A 116 2.45 3.68 -13.60
N ILE A 117 1.43 3.59 -14.44
CA ILE A 117 0.19 2.85 -14.16
C ILE A 117 -0.17 1.93 -15.32
N ALA A 118 -0.81 0.81 -15.00
CA ALA A 118 -1.34 -0.14 -15.96
C ALA A 118 -2.73 -0.64 -15.51
N GLY A 119 -3.55 -1.10 -16.46
CA GLY A 119 -4.86 -1.64 -16.17
C GLY A 119 -5.60 -2.09 -17.42
N ARG A 120 -6.67 -2.88 -17.24
CA ARG A 120 -7.42 -3.48 -18.36
C ARG A 120 -8.22 -2.48 -19.21
N SER A 121 -8.56 -1.32 -18.66
CA SER A 121 -9.44 -0.34 -19.31
C SER A 121 -8.66 0.89 -19.73
N GLU A 122 -8.47 1.05 -21.05
CA GLU A 122 -7.84 2.25 -21.60
C GLU A 122 -8.57 3.53 -21.18
N LYS A 123 -9.91 3.52 -21.20
CA LYS A 123 -10.75 4.65 -20.77
C LYS A 123 -10.44 5.07 -19.32
N LEU A 124 -10.29 4.10 -18.41
CA LEU A 124 -9.93 4.37 -17.03
C LEU A 124 -8.52 4.98 -16.93
N ILE A 125 -7.54 4.38 -17.60
CA ILE A 125 -6.14 4.87 -17.60
C ILE A 125 -6.06 6.31 -18.13
N ARG A 126 -6.71 6.60 -19.25
CA ARG A 126 -6.77 7.97 -19.80
C ARG A 126 -7.38 8.96 -18.82
N SER A 127 -8.46 8.58 -18.13
CA SER A 127 -9.12 9.44 -17.13
C SER A 127 -8.31 9.70 -15.85
N LEU A 128 -7.28 8.88 -15.61
CA LEU A 128 -6.36 9.01 -14.47
C LEU A 128 -5.13 9.82 -14.84
N ALA A 129 -4.56 9.58 -16.03
CA ALA A 129 -3.38 10.28 -16.52
C ALA A 129 -3.68 11.73 -16.94
N PHE A 130 -4.90 11.99 -17.44
CA PHE A 130 -5.35 13.29 -17.91
C PHE A 130 -6.72 13.65 -17.29
N PRO A 131 -6.76 13.98 -15.99
CA PRO A 131 -7.98 14.41 -15.33
C PRO A 131 -8.48 15.71 -15.97
N ARG A 132 -9.79 15.78 -16.21
CA ARG A 132 -10.47 17.00 -16.68
C ARG A 132 -10.61 18.02 -15.55
#